data_AF-A0A8T5IMW7-F1
#
_entry.id   AF-A0A8T5IMW7-F1
#
_cell.length_a   1.000
_cell.length_b   1.000
_cell.length_c   1.000
_cell.angle_alpha   90.00
_cell.angle_beta   90.00
_cell.angle_gamma   90.00
#
_symmetry.space_group_name_H-M   'P 1'
#
loop_
_entity.id
_entity.type
_entity.pdbx_description
1 polymer ?
#
loop_
_entity_poly.entity_id
_entity_poly.type
_entity_poly.pdbx_seq_one_letter_code
_entity_poly.pdbx_strand_id
1 'polypeptide(L)' 'MGKIIAKNVVERKSGFLYYVDGKGNVCEAKMARGGKKKKKAAKKPAKKKAAAKKKKKK' A
#
# COMPACT_ATOMS: atom_id res chain seq x y z
N MET A 1 13.77 30.76 -12.20
CA MET A 1 12.85 30.97 -11.06
C MET A 1 11.46 30.52 -11.49
N GLY A 2 10.78 29.68 -10.70
CA GLY A 2 9.41 29.24 -11.02
C GLY A 2 8.38 30.34 -10.74
N LYS A 3 7.32 30.40 -11.56
CA LYS A 3 6.19 31.34 -11.39
C LYS A 3 4.98 30.57 -10.84
N ILE A 4 4.35 31.09 -9.78
CA ILE A 4 3.08 30.55 -9.27
C ILE A 4 1.97 31.01 -10.22
N ILE A 5 1.30 30.06 -10.88
CA ILE A 5 0.24 30.34 -11.87
C ILE A 5 -1.13 30.46 -11.20
N ALA A 6 -1.38 29.66 -10.16
CA ALA A 6 -2.64 29.67 -9.43
C ALA A 6 -2.41 29.42 -7.94
N LYS A 7 -3.11 30.18 -7.09
CA LYS A 7 -3.10 30.04 -5.63
C LYS A 7 -4.38 29.33 -5.18
N ASN A 8 -4.33 28.60 -4.08
CA ASN A 8 -5.49 27.97 -3.43
C ASN A 8 -6.32 27.03 -4.33
N VAL A 9 -5.68 26.35 -5.28
CA VAL A 9 -6.37 25.44 -6.22
C VAL A 9 -6.99 24.22 -5.54
N VAL A 10 -6.48 23.85 -4.35
CA VAL A 10 -6.99 22.72 -3.56
C VAL A 10 -7.02 23.05 -2.08
N GLU A 11 -8.14 22.72 -1.45
CA GLU A 11 -8.27 22.70 0.01
C GLU A 11 -7.69 21.40 0.57
N ARG A 12 -6.68 21.50 1.43
CA ARG A 12 -6.00 20.35 1.99
C ARG A 12 -6.65 19.91 3.29
N LYS A 13 -7.10 18.66 3.34
CA LYS A 13 -7.64 18.04 4.55
C LYS A 13 -6.51 17.47 5.40
N SER A 14 -6.68 17.58 6.72
CA SER A 14 -5.75 16.96 7.66
C SER A 14 -5.81 15.43 7.53
N GLY A 15 -4.65 14.76 7.53
CA GLY A 15 -4.59 13.30 7.40
C GLY A 15 -4.50 12.76 5.97
N PHE A 16 -4.43 13.63 4.97
CA PHE A 16 -4.27 13.25 3.57
C PHE A 16 -2.96 13.76 2.96
N LEU A 17 -2.40 12.98 2.04
CA LEU A 17 -1.28 13.30 1.19
C LEU A 17 -1.81 13.80 -0.15
N TYR A 18 -1.31 14.96 -0.59
CA TYR A 18 -1.64 15.54 -1.89
C TYR A 18 -0.39 15.52 -2.77
N TYR A 19 -0.48 14.99 -3.98
CA TYR A 19 0.63 14.88 -4.92
C TYR A 19 0.14 15.12 -6.36
N VAL A 20 1.09 15.37 -7.26
CA VAL A 20 0.82 15.52 -8.69
C VAL A 20 1.24 14.23 -9.41
N ASP A 21 0.34 13.64 -10.19
CA ASP A 21 0.66 12.46 -11.00
C ASP A 21 1.41 12.83 -12.29
N GLY A 22 1.87 11.82 -13.04
CA GLY A 22 2.56 12.07 -14.32
C GLY A 22 1.70 12.72 -15.41
N LYS A 23 0.37 12.77 -15.22
CA LYS A 23 -0.58 13.45 -16.12
C LYS A 23 -0.88 14.88 -15.67
N GLY A 24 -0.30 15.34 -14.56
CA GLY A 24 -0.50 16.68 -14.02
C GLY A 24 -1.73 16.84 -13.13
N ASN A 25 -2.40 15.76 -12.73
CA ASN A 25 -3.55 15.83 -11.84
C ASN A 25 -3.13 15.92 -10.38
N VAL A 26 -3.90 16.65 -9.57
CA VAL A 26 -3.74 16.65 -8.11
C VAL A 26 -4.54 15.48 -7.52
N CYS A 27 -3.86 14.53 -6.90
CA CYS A 27 -4.47 13.35 -6.28
C CYS A 27 -4.46 13.44 -4.75
N GLU A 28 -5.46 12.83 -4.10
CA GLU A 28 -5.61 12.74 -2.64
C GLU A 28 -5.44 11.28 -2.18
N ALA A 29 -4.59 11.04 -1.17
CA ALA A 29 -4.40 9.72 -0.56
C ALA A 29 -4.42 9.79 0.96
N LYS A 30 -5.13 8.86 1.62
CA LYS A 30 -5.17 8.80 3.10
C LYS A 30 -3.80 8.40 3.64
N MET A 31 -3.22 9.24 4.50
CA MET A 31 -1.92 8.94 5.09
C MET A 31 -2.02 7.75 6.04
N ALA A 32 -1.14 6.77 5.84
CA ALA A 32 -0.90 5.70 6.81
C ALA A 32 -0.10 6.26 8.00
N ARG A 33 -0.74 7.10 8.82
CA ARG A 33 -0.17 7.49 10.11
C ARG A 33 -0.08 6.23 10.97
N GLY A 34 1.10 5.92 11.47
CA GLY A 34 1.36 4.70 12.25
C GLY A 34 0.52 4.66 13.54
N GLY A 35 -0.70 4.12 13.43
CA GLY A 35 -1.63 3.92 14.53
C GLY A 35 -2.13 2.49 14.51
N LYS A 36 -1.90 1.78 15.63
CA LYS A 36 -2.00 0.32 15.83
C LYS A 36 -0.94 -0.49 15.08
N LYS A 37 0.08 -0.94 15.84
CA LYS A 37 0.86 -2.14 15.50
C LYS A 37 -0.14 -3.23 15.11
N LYS A 38 -0.20 -3.61 13.83
CA LYS A 38 -0.84 -4.87 13.44
C LYS A 38 -0.15 -5.94 14.29
N LYS A 39 -0.86 -6.55 15.26
CA LYS A 39 -0.40 -7.81 15.85
C LYS A 39 -0.05 -8.69 14.66
N LYS A 40 1.20 -9.14 14.56
CA LYS A 40 1.64 -10.08 13.52
C LYS A 40 0.56 -11.15 13.45
N ALA A 41 -0.18 -11.21 12.35
CA ALA A 41 -1.04 -12.36 12.09
C ALA A 41 -0.10 -13.56 12.22
N ALA A 42 -0.39 -14.45 13.18
CA ALA A 42 0.38 -15.67 13.35
C ALA A 42 0.48 -16.31 11.96
N LYS A 43 1.72 -16.44 11.45
CA LYS A 43 1.96 -17.12 10.18
C LYS A 43 1.25 -18.47 10.31
N LYS A 44 0.18 -18.71 9.54
CA LYS A 44 -0.35 -20.05 9.38
C LYS A 44 0.85 -20.90 8.94
N PRO A 45 1.25 -21.94 9.70
CA PRO A 45 2.38 -22.76 9.30
C PRO A 45 2.06 -23.29 7.90
N ALA A 46 2.96 -23.03 6.96
CA ALA A 46 2.88 -23.57 5.62
C ALA A 46 2.69 -25.09 5.79
N LYS A 47 1.54 -25.61 5.35
CA LYS A 47 1.34 -27.06 5.22
C LYS A 47 2.54 -27.55 4.42
N LYS A 48 3.44 -28.30 5.09
CA LYS A 48 4.58 -28.95 4.45
C LYS A 48 4.02 -29.68 3.24
N LYS A 49 4.40 -29.26 2.04
CA LYS A 49 4.24 -30.07 0.84
C LYS A 49 5.05 -31.34 1.11
N ALA A 50 4.38 -32.45 1.41
CA ALA A 50 5.00 -33.75 1.48
C ALA A 50 5.46 -34.11 0.06
N ALA A 51 6.73 -33.80 -0.23
CA ALA A 51 7.40 -34.30 -1.40
C ALA A 51 7.87 -35.73 -1.13
N ALA A 52 7.65 -36.59 -2.13
CA ALA A 52 8.28 -37.90 -2.32
C ALA A 52 7.65 -39.05 -1.48
N LYS A 53 7.37 -40.25 -1.99
CA LYS A 53 7.95 -41.04 -3.09
C LYS A 53 6.93 -42.07 -3.62
N LYS A 54 7.11 -42.44 -4.89
CA LYS A 54 6.55 -43.61 -5.61
C LYS A 54 6.45 -44.89 -4.76
N LYS A 55 5.38 -45.67 -4.98
CA LYS A 55 5.32 -47.16 -5.11
C LYS A 55 3.85 -47.54 -5.39
N LYS A 56 3.46 -47.84 -6.63
CA LYS A 56 3.54 -49.13 -7.37
C LYS A 56 2.41 -50.11 -6.99
N LYS A 57 1.54 -50.37 -7.98
CA LYS A 57 0.79 -51.60 -8.32
C LYS A 57 0.26 -52.46 -7.16
N LYS A 58 -1.04 -52.74 -7.16
CA LYS A 58 -1.60 -53.94 -7.81
C LYS A 58 -3.08 -53.75 -8.06
#